data_AF-A0AAW8AQ87-F1
#
_entry.id   AF-A0AAW8AQ87-F1
#
_cell.length_a   1.000
_cell.length_b   1.000
_cell.length_c   1.000
_cell.angle_alpha   90.00
_cell.angle_beta   90.00
_cell.angle_gamma   90.00
#
_symmetry.space_group_name_H-M   'P 1'
#
loop_
_entity.id
_entity.type
_entity.pdbx_description
1 polymer ?
#
loop_
_entity_poly.entity_id
_entity_poly.type
_entity_poly.pdbx_seq_one_letter_code
_entity_poly.pdbx_strand_id
1 'polypeptide(L)'
;PYADVVTTTTHKTLRGPRGGLILAKSNEEIEKKLNAAVFPGAQGGPLMHVIAGKAVCFKEALEPGFKAYQQQVIDNAQAMAEVFIKR
;
A
#
# COMPACT_ATOMS: atom_id res chain seq x y z
N PRO A 1 -12.44 11.08 -0.89
CA PRO A 1 -11.11 11.35 -0.29
C PRO A 1 -11.22 12.36 0.87
N TYR A 2 -10.93 11.92 2.11
CA TYR A 2 -11.14 12.72 3.33
C TYR A 2 -9.86 12.91 4.15
N ALA A 3 -9.05 11.86 4.28
CA ALA A 3 -7.84 11.87 5.10
C ALA A 3 -6.74 12.81 4.57
N ASP A 4 -6.02 13.44 5.50
CA ASP A 4 -4.85 14.28 5.21
C ASP A 4 -3.56 13.46 5.06
N VAL A 5 -3.48 12.32 5.74
CA VAL A 5 -2.37 11.36 5.68
C VAL A 5 -2.92 9.93 5.63
N VAL A 6 -2.35 9.10 4.77
CA VAL A 6 -2.66 7.68 4.62
C VAL A 6 -1.35 6.90 4.68
N THR A 7 -1.30 5.88 5.56
CA THR A 7 -0.19 4.92 5.59
C THR A 7 -0.65 3.57 5.07
N THR A 8 0.26 2.83 4.43
CA THR A 8 -0.06 1.49 3.91
C THR A 8 1.16 0.59 3.85
N THR A 9 0.94 -0.72 3.82
CA THR A 9 1.96 -1.74 3.56
C THR A 9 1.93 -2.20 2.11
N THR A 10 3.10 -2.49 1.54
CA THR A 10 3.20 -2.87 0.11
C THR A 10 3.02 -4.36 -0.18
N HIS A 11 2.99 -5.23 0.83
CA HIS A 11 3.02 -6.69 0.65
C HIS A 11 1.70 -7.43 0.83
N LYS A 12 0.65 -6.75 1.31
CA LYS A 12 -0.66 -7.38 1.55
C LYS A 12 -1.45 -7.46 0.24
N THR A 13 -2.59 -6.79 0.17
CA THR A 13 -3.43 -6.73 -1.02
C THR A 13 -2.72 -6.11 -2.22
N LEU A 14 -1.66 -5.31 -2.00
CA LEU A 14 -0.83 -4.73 -3.07
C LEU A 14 0.23 -5.70 -3.62
N ARG A 15 0.45 -6.84 -2.95
CA ARG A 15 1.23 -8.00 -3.47
C ARG A 15 2.70 -7.73 -3.82
N GLY A 16 3.29 -6.65 -3.32
CA GLY A 16 4.70 -6.29 -3.49
C GLY A 16 5.63 -6.76 -2.37
N PRO A 17 6.86 -6.23 -2.29
CA PRO A 17 7.80 -6.58 -1.23
C PRO A 17 7.36 -6.01 0.13
N ARG A 18 7.92 -6.53 1.23
CA ARG A 18 7.68 -6.00 2.59
C ARG A 18 8.21 -4.57 2.69
N GLY A 19 7.34 -3.64 3.07
CA GLY A 19 7.65 -2.23 3.25
C GLY A 19 6.39 -1.40 3.51
N GLY A 20 6.58 -0.11 3.73
CA GLY A 20 5.50 0.86 3.95
C GLY A 20 5.58 2.07 3.02
N LEU A 21 4.48 2.82 2.98
CA LEU A 21 4.33 4.12 2.32
C LEU A 21 3.61 5.09 3.26
N ILE A 22 3.94 6.36 3.15
CA ILE A 22 3.22 7.48 3.75
C ILE A 22 2.80 8.38 2.59
N LEU A 23 1.50 8.52 2.35
CA LEU A 23 0.94 9.46 1.39
C LEU A 23 0.29 10.60 2.16
N ALA A 24 0.56 11.83 1.78
CA ALA A 24 -0.07 13.01 2.36
C ALA A 24 -0.61 13.91 1.24
N LYS A 25 -1.61 14.73 1.55
CA LYS A 25 -1.94 15.87 0.68
C LYS A 25 -0.72 16.78 0.59
N SER A 26 -0.55 17.45 -0.56
CA SER A 26 0.57 18.37 -0.72
C SER A 26 0.41 19.54 0.26
N ASN A 27 1.39 19.66 1.15
CA ASN A 27 1.44 20.61 2.26
C ASN A 27 2.86 20.58 2.82
N GLU A 28 3.62 21.66 2.60
CA GLU A 28 5.04 21.74 2.97
C GLU A 28 5.28 21.48 4.47
N GLU A 29 4.37 21.92 5.35
CA GLU A 29 4.51 21.72 6.80
C GLU A 29 4.39 20.24 7.16
N ILE A 30 3.43 19.54 6.56
CA ILE A 30 3.21 18.11 6.78
C ILE A 30 4.34 17.29 6.14
N GLU A 31 4.71 17.60 4.89
CA GLU A 31 5.78 16.93 4.16
C GLU A 31 7.11 17.02 4.90
N LYS A 32 7.48 18.22 5.40
CA LYS A 32 8.72 18.41 6.15
C LYS A 32 8.73 17.61 7.45
N LYS A 33 7.62 17.60 8.20
CA LYS A 33 7.48 16.82 9.44
C LYS A 33 7.59 15.31 9.18
N LEU A 34 6.91 14.81 8.14
CA LEU A 34 6.93 13.38 7.80
C LEU A 34 8.32 12.93 7.32
N ASN A 35 8.95 13.70 6.43
CA ASN A 35 10.29 13.38 5.94
C ASN A 35 11.32 13.38 7.08
N ALA A 36 11.30 14.40 7.94
CA ALA A 36 12.20 14.48 9.10
C ALA A 36 11.98 13.34 10.11
N ALA A 37 10.73 12.93 10.32
CA ALA A 37 10.39 11.80 11.18
C ALA A 37 10.92 10.45 10.63
N VAL A 38 10.99 10.29 9.30
CA VAL A 38 11.60 9.11 8.67
C VAL A 38 13.12 9.19 8.75
N PHE A 39 13.71 10.27 8.24
CA PHE A 39 15.15 10.51 8.27
C PHE A 39 15.42 11.98 8.58
N PRO A 40 16.29 12.31 9.56
CA PRO A 40 17.14 11.42 10.34
C PRO A 40 16.45 10.80 11.58
N GLY A 41 15.12 10.94 11.72
CA GLY A 41 14.38 10.52 12.92
C GLY A 41 14.42 9.02 13.23
N ALA A 42 13.57 8.23 12.58
CA ALA A 42 13.36 6.82 12.92
C ALA A 42 14.27 5.84 12.15
N GLN A 43 14.78 6.24 10.98
CA GLN A 43 15.55 5.38 10.08
C GLN A 43 16.84 6.06 9.63
N GLY A 44 17.84 5.23 9.29
CA GLY A 44 19.09 5.65 8.66
C GLY A 44 19.04 5.49 7.13
N GLY A 45 19.94 4.67 6.59
CA GLY A 45 20.02 4.43 5.14
C GLY A 45 18.78 3.72 4.58
N PRO A 46 18.28 4.11 3.38
CA PRO A 46 17.12 3.50 2.76
C PRO A 46 17.43 2.10 2.20
N LEU A 47 16.44 1.21 2.22
CA LEU A 47 16.54 -0.11 1.60
C LEU A 47 16.23 -0.02 0.09
N MET A 48 17.22 0.41 -0.70
CA MET A 48 17.04 0.68 -2.14
C MET A 48 16.53 -0.53 -2.94
N HIS A 49 16.95 -1.75 -2.60
CA HIS A 49 16.45 -2.98 -3.22
C HIS A 49 14.94 -3.20 -2.98
N VAL A 50 14.43 -2.81 -1.80
CA VAL A 50 12.99 -2.85 -1.52
C VAL A 50 12.27 -1.75 -2.29
N ILE A 51 12.85 -0.55 -2.41
CA ILE A 51 12.27 0.56 -3.19
C ILE A 51 12.12 0.16 -4.66
N ALA A 52 13.13 -0.50 -5.25
CA ALA A 52 13.05 -1.04 -6.60
C ALA A 52 11.90 -2.06 -6.75
N GLY A 53 11.77 -2.99 -5.79
CA GLY A 53 10.65 -3.96 -5.79
C GLY A 53 9.27 -3.30 -5.65
N LYS A 54 9.16 -2.19 -4.90
CA LYS A 54 7.92 -1.41 -4.81
C LYS A 54 7.55 -0.79 -6.15
N ALA A 55 8.52 -0.29 -6.92
CA ALA A 55 8.27 0.28 -8.24
C ALA A 55 7.71 -0.76 -9.23
N VAL A 56 8.26 -1.97 -9.22
CA VAL A 56 7.73 -3.09 -10.02
C VAL A 56 6.30 -3.44 -9.59
N CYS A 57 6.07 -3.55 -8.29
CA CYS A 57 4.74 -3.80 -7.72
C CYS A 57 3.70 -2.74 -8.13
N PHE A 58 4.05 -1.45 -8.13
CA PHE A 58 3.13 -0.40 -8.56
C PHE A 58 2.83 -0.47 -10.06
N LYS A 59 3.83 -0.83 -10.88
CA LYS A 59 3.61 -1.07 -12.31
C LYS A 59 2.61 -2.21 -12.51
N GLU A 60 2.81 -3.35 -11.86
CA GLU A 60 1.88 -4.48 -11.93
C GLU A 60 0.48 -4.10 -11.44
N ALA A 61 0.37 -3.29 -10.38
CA ALA A 61 -0.90 -2.85 -9.83
C ALA A 61 -1.70 -1.93 -10.78
N LEU A 62 -1.04 -1.28 -11.74
CA LEU A 62 -1.67 -0.45 -12.77
C LEU A 62 -2.15 -1.26 -13.98
N GLU A 63 -1.73 -2.53 -14.11
CA GLU A 63 -2.15 -3.37 -15.22
C GLU A 63 -3.64 -3.79 -15.09
N PRO A 64 -4.41 -3.91 -16.19
CA PRO A 64 -5.82 -4.30 -16.13
C PRO A 64 -6.07 -5.64 -15.43
N GLY A 65 -5.12 -6.58 -15.56
CA GLY A 65 -5.17 -7.88 -14.89
C GLY A 65 -5.19 -7.77 -13.36
N PHE A 66 -4.59 -6.72 -12.79
CA PHE A 66 -4.62 -6.51 -11.35
C PHE A 66 -6.01 -6.09 -10.87
N LYS A 67 -6.74 -5.28 -11.63
CA LYS A 67 -8.14 -4.93 -11.32
C LYS A 67 -9.03 -6.18 -11.36
N ALA A 68 -8.87 -7.03 -12.37
CA ALA A 68 -9.60 -8.30 -12.45
C ALA A 68 -9.28 -9.21 -11.26
N TYR A 69 -8.00 -9.32 -10.89
CA TYR A 69 -7.57 -10.04 -9.69
C TYR A 69 -8.23 -9.49 -8.41
N GLN A 70 -8.25 -8.17 -8.22
CA GLN A 70 -8.85 -7.55 -7.04
C GLN A 70 -10.36 -7.78 -6.96
N GLN A 71 -11.06 -7.79 -8.10
CA GLN A 71 -12.49 -8.15 -8.12
C GLN A 71 -12.68 -9.60 -7.65
N GLN A 72 -11.89 -10.53 -8.16
CA GLN A 72 -11.97 -11.94 -7.76
C GLN A 72 -11.70 -12.15 -6.26
N VAL A 73 -10.81 -11.35 -5.65
CA VAL A 73 -10.59 -11.38 -4.19
C VAL A 73 -11.87 -11.02 -3.43
N ILE A 74 -12.62 -10.01 -3.88
CA ILE A 74 -13.88 -9.60 -3.28
C ILE A 74 -14.94 -10.70 -3.45
N ASP A 75 -15.08 -11.23 -4.67
CA ASP A 75 -16.07 -12.26 -4.98
C ASP A 75 -15.85 -13.53 -4.14
N ASN A 76 -14.59 -13.94 -3.99
CA ASN A 76 -14.22 -15.08 -3.15
C ASN A 76 -14.52 -14.84 -1.67
N ALA A 77 -14.28 -13.62 -1.17
CA ALA A 77 -14.60 -13.27 0.22
C ALA A 77 -16.11 -13.26 0.49
N GLN A 78 -16.91 -12.78 -0.47
CA GLN A 78 -18.38 -12.82 -0.38
C GLN A 78 -18.90 -14.25 -0.42
N ALA A 79 -18.44 -15.08 -1.36
CA ALA A 79 -18.82 -16.49 -1.44
C ALA A 79 -18.49 -17.25 -0.13
N MET A 80 -17.32 -16.99 0.45
CA MET A 80 -16.94 -17.56 1.74
C MET A 80 -17.89 -17.12 2.87
N ALA A 81 -18.22 -15.82 2.93
CA ALA A 81 -19.13 -15.28 3.94
C ALA A 81 -20.54 -15.87 3.82
N GLU A 82 -21.07 -16.01 2.59
CA GLU A 82 -22.37 -16.63 2.34
C GLU A 82 -22.46 -18.07 2.87
N VAL A 83 -21.38 -18.85 2.68
CA VAL A 83 -21.33 -20.23 3.18
C VAL A 83 -21.34 -20.26 4.70
N PHE A 84 -20.63 -19.34 5.36
CA PHE A 84 -20.61 -19.27 6.82
C PHE A 84 -21.93 -18.79 7.42
N ILE A 85 -22.65 -17.88 6.77
CA ILE A 85 -23.95 -17.38 7.25
C ILE A 85 -25.06 -18.43 7.09
N LYS A 86 -24.98 -19.28 6.05
CA LYS A 86 -25.96 -20.34 5.79
C LYS A 86 -25.85 -21.55 6.74
N ARG A 87 -24.77 -21.65 7.52
CA ARG A 87 -24.52 -22.71 8.50
C ARG A 87 -24.98 -22.27 9.89
#